data_AF-A0A3M1CJT0-F1
#
_entry.id   AF-A0A3M1CJT0-F1
#
_cell.length_a   1.000
_cell.length_b   1.000
_cell.length_c   1.000
_cell.angle_alpha   90.00
_cell.angle_beta   90.00
_cell.angle_gamma   90.00
#
_symmetry.space_group_name_H-M   'P 1'
#
loop_
_entity.id
_entity.type
_entity.pdbx_description
1 polymer ?
#
loop_
_entity_poly.entity_id
_entity_poly.type
_entity_poly.pdbx_seq_one_letter_code
_entity_poly.pdbx_strand_id
1 'polypeptide(L)'
;MEIQKENSMIRQKQMLADHFMALSQVHETGRKVAYTFVPGNLTELIQVFDMLAVYPEINSLQSGMRKKSADYIREAEDMGYSEDVCSYVKCDIGMMLQG
;
A
#
# COMPACT_ATOMS: atom_id res chain seq x y z
N MET A 1 11.23 18.19 -24.69
CA MET A 1 11.35 18.94 -23.43
C MET A 1 11.59 17.93 -22.34
N GLU A 2 12.75 17.98 -21.69
CA GLU A 2 13.09 17.05 -20.60
C GLU A 2 12.40 17.51 -19.32
N ILE A 3 11.69 16.61 -18.64
CA ILE A 3 10.97 16.94 -17.41
C ILE A 3 12.00 17.01 -16.27
N GLN A 4 12.36 18.21 -15.84
CA GLN A 4 13.24 18.42 -14.71
C GLN A 4 12.45 18.26 -13.40
N LYS A 5 12.84 17.29 -12.56
CA LYS A 5 12.22 17.06 -11.26
C LYS A 5 12.91 17.87 -10.17
N GLU A 6 12.12 18.46 -9.29
CA GLU A 6 12.59 19.04 -8.04
C GLU A 6 13.25 17.99 -7.12
N ASN A 7 14.21 18.44 -6.32
CA ASN A 7 14.89 17.62 -5.33
C ASN A 7 13.91 17.00 -4.31
N SER A 8 12.83 17.71 -3.97
CA SER A 8 11.75 17.23 -3.08
C SER A 8 11.07 15.98 -3.64
N MET A 9 10.71 15.98 -4.92
CA MET A 9 10.06 14.85 -5.59
C MET A 9 10.98 13.63 -5.67
N ILE A 10 12.27 13.85 -5.92
CA ILE A 10 13.27 12.78 -5.95
C ILE A 10 13.38 12.14 -4.56
N ARG A 11 13.50 12.96 -3.50
CA ARG A 11 13.61 12.49 -2.12
C ARG A 11 12.36 11.72 -1.67
N GLN A 12 11.16 12.23 -1.95
CA GLN A 12 9.91 11.54 -1.61
C GLN A 12 9.82 10.18 -2.30
N LYS A 13 10.19 10.10 -3.59
CA LYS A 13 10.21 8.83 -4.32
C LYS A 13 11.20 7.84 -3.70
N GLN A 14 12.38 8.30 -3.30
CA GLN A 14 13.38 7.46 -2.66
C GLN A 14 12.87 6.92 -1.31
N MET A 15 12.33 7.79 -0.46
CA MET A 15 11.77 7.39 0.84
C MET A 15 10.68 6.32 0.71
N LEU A 16 9.79 6.48 -0.28
CA LEU A 16 8.75 5.49 -0.56
C LEU A 16 9.35 4.16 -1.03
N ALA A 17 10.32 4.22 -1.95
CA ALA A 17 10.99 3.02 -2.46
C ALA A 17 11.73 2.26 -1.36
N ASP A 18 12.45 2.97 -0.48
CA ASP A 18 13.17 2.37 0.65
C ASP A 18 12.21 1.70 1.63
N HIS A 19 11.05 2.31 1.91
CA HIS A 19 10.02 1.74 2.77
C HIS A 19 9.44 0.45 2.20
N PHE A 20 9.07 0.44 0.91
CA PHE A 20 8.56 -0.78 0.25
C PHE A 20 9.64 -1.86 0.09
N MET A 21 10.91 -1.46 -0.09
CA MET A 21 12.02 -2.40 -0.07
C MET A 21 12.15 -3.07 1.30
N ALA A 22 12.11 -2.30 2.38
CA ALA A 22 12.12 -2.84 3.74
C ALA A 22 10.93 -3.77 4.02
N LEU A 23 9.74 -3.43 3.54
CA LEU A 23 8.56 -4.29 3.62
C LEU A 23 8.73 -5.62 2.88
N SER A 24 9.39 -5.62 1.73
CA SER A 24 9.64 -6.85 0.97
C SER A 24 10.63 -7.81 1.65
N GLN A 25 11.38 -7.32 2.64
CA GLN A 25 12.44 -8.06 3.35
C GLN A 25 12.05 -8.46 4.78
N VAL A 26 10.77 -8.35 5.16
CA VAL A 26 10.32 -8.58 6.54
C VAL A 26 10.48 -10.03 7.00
N HIS A 27 10.45 -10.98 6.06
CA HIS A 27 10.66 -12.39 6.34
C HIS A 27 12.12 -12.68 6.72
N GLU A 28 13.07 -12.01 6.07
CA GLU A 28 14.51 -12.13 6.30
C GLU A 28 14.97 -11.32 7.51
N THR A 29 14.42 -10.12 7.69
CA THR A 29 14.81 -9.19 8.77
C THR A 29 14.10 -9.48 10.10
N GLY A 30 12.99 -10.22 10.08
CA GLY A 30 12.17 -10.51 11.26
C GLY A 30 11.38 -9.31 11.79
N ARG A 31 11.40 -8.17 11.11
CA ARG A 31 10.64 -6.97 11.49
C ARG A 31 9.14 -7.23 11.42
N LYS A 32 8.40 -6.70 12.38
CA LYS A 32 6.94 -6.82 12.40
C LYS A 32 6.30 -5.75 11.51
N VAL A 33 5.15 -6.10 10.95
CA VAL A 33 4.35 -5.23 10.09
C VAL A 33 3.04 -4.88 10.79
N ALA A 34 2.72 -3.58 10.85
CA ALA A 34 1.42 -3.05 11.24
C ALA A 34 0.61 -2.76 9.98
N TYR A 35 -0.46 -3.51 9.75
CA TYR A 35 -1.43 -3.21 8.72
C TYR A 35 -2.52 -2.31 9.31
N THR A 36 -2.64 -1.07 8.81
CA THR A 36 -3.56 -0.06 9.35
C THR A 36 -3.98 0.94 8.26
N PHE A 37 -4.94 1.81 8.55
CA PHE A 37 -5.50 2.77 7.60
C PHE A 37 -4.75 4.11 7.60
N VAL A 38 -4.78 4.83 6.47
CA VAL A 38 -4.23 6.19 6.35
C VAL A 38 -4.94 7.20 7.29
N PRO A 39 -6.29 7.26 7.37
CA PRO A 39 -6.95 8.09 8.37
C PRO A 39 -6.64 7.60 9.78
N GLY A 40 -6.12 8.49 10.62
CA GLY A 40 -5.64 8.12 11.95
C GLY A 40 -4.24 7.50 11.94
N ASN A 41 -3.38 7.87 10.98
CA ASN A 41 -2.00 7.42 10.89
C ASN A 41 -1.24 7.58 12.23
N LEU A 42 -0.70 6.46 12.73
CA LEU A 42 0.10 6.36 13.96
C LEU A 42 1.56 5.96 13.67
N THR A 43 2.12 6.41 12.53
CA THR A 43 3.45 6.02 12.05
C THR A 43 4.52 6.20 13.12
N GLU A 44 4.50 7.29 13.86
CA GLU A 44 5.48 7.58 14.92
C GLU A 44 5.43 6.52 16.03
N LEU A 45 4.23 6.09 16.43
CA LEU A 45 4.06 5.03 17.42
C LEU A 45 4.55 3.68 16.86
N ILE A 46 4.20 3.36 15.62
CA ILE A 46 4.62 2.11 14.94
C ILE A 46 6.16 2.06 14.84
N GLN A 47 6.79 3.19 14.49
CA GLN A 47 8.23 3.29 14.33
C GLN A 47 8.99 3.14 15.66
N VAL A 48 8.45 3.65 16.78
CA VAL A 48 9.06 3.48 18.12
C VAL A 48 9.16 2.00 18.53
N PHE A 49 8.33 1.12 17.97
CA PHE A 49 8.40 -0.33 18.21
C PHE A 49 9.20 -1.08 17.13
N ASP A 50 9.99 -0.39 16.30
CA ASP A 50 10.77 -0.94 15.18
C ASP A 50 9.94 -1.68 14.11
N MET A 51 8.63 -1.40 14.07
CA MET A 51 7.69 -2.00 13.13
C MET A 51 7.62 -1.19 11.82
N LEU A 52 7.15 -1.84 10.76
CA LEU A 52 6.84 -1.20 9.49
C LEU A 52 5.34 -1.06 9.31
N ALA A 53 4.87 0.09 8.83
CA ALA A 53 3.47 0.30 8.51
C ALA A 53 3.15 -0.12 7.06
N VAL A 54 2.01 -0.77 6.84
CA VAL A 54 1.39 -1.01 5.54
C VAL A 54 0.02 -0.36 5.55
N TYR A 55 -0.26 0.41 4.50
CA TYR A 55 -1.52 1.11 4.31
C TYR A 55 -2.25 0.57 3.06
N PRO A 56 -3.41 -0.07 3.21
CA PRO A 56 -4.11 -0.67 2.08
C PRO A 56 -4.58 0.34 1.04
N GLU A 57 -4.86 1.57 1.45
CA GLU A 57 -5.22 2.66 0.53
C GLU A 57 -4.06 2.98 -0.41
N ILE A 58 -2.82 2.94 0.09
CA ILE A 58 -1.63 3.21 -0.72
C ILE A 58 -1.38 2.05 -1.69
N ASN A 59 -1.54 0.80 -1.24
CA ASN A 59 -1.44 -0.37 -2.12
C ASN A 59 -2.49 -0.31 -3.23
N SER A 60 -3.74 -0.03 -2.87
CA SER A 60 -4.85 0.10 -3.80
C SER A 60 -4.63 1.24 -4.81
N LEU A 61 -4.13 2.39 -4.37
CA LEU A 61 -3.73 3.49 -5.24
C LEU A 61 -2.64 3.08 -6.23
N GLN A 62 -1.61 2.35 -5.77
CA GLN A 62 -0.56 1.86 -6.65
C GLN A 62 -1.09 0.86 -7.69
N SER A 63 -1.99 -0.04 -7.28
CA SER A 63 -2.69 -0.96 -8.18
C SER A 63 -3.53 -0.19 -9.20
N GLY A 64 -4.23 0.86 -8.78
CA GLY A 64 -4.98 1.75 -9.67
C GLY A 64 -4.08 2.46 -10.70
N MET A 65 -2.95 3.03 -10.26
CA MET A 65 -1.97 3.66 -11.14
C MET A 65 -1.37 2.68 -12.17
N ARG A 66 -1.30 1.40 -11.82
CA ARG A 66 -0.83 0.31 -12.71
C ARG A 66 -1.96 -0.35 -13.51
N LYS A 67 -3.20 0.16 -13.42
CA LYS A 67 -4.40 -0.40 -14.06
C LYS A 67 -4.69 -1.86 -13.69
N LYS A 68 -4.33 -2.27 -12.47
CA LYS A 68 -4.59 -3.61 -11.92
C LYS A 68 -5.79 -3.64 -10.97
N SER A 69 -6.23 -2.49 -10.46
CA SER A 69 -7.27 -2.44 -9.42
C SER A 69 -8.63 -2.99 -9.88
N ALA A 70 -8.96 -2.94 -11.16
CA ALA A 70 -10.24 -3.42 -11.67
C ALA A 70 -10.42 -4.92 -11.45
N ASP A 71 -9.38 -5.71 -11.71
CA ASP A 71 -9.43 -7.17 -11.54
C ASP A 71 -9.52 -7.53 -10.06
N TYR A 72 -8.77 -6.84 -9.19
CA TYR A 72 -8.87 -7.03 -7.74
C TYR A 72 -10.25 -6.66 -7.19
N ILE A 73 -10.83 -5.53 -7.61
CA ILE A 73 -12.16 -5.13 -7.15
C ILE A 73 -13.21 -6.17 -7.55
N ARG A 74 -13.14 -6.70 -8.77
CA ARG A 74 -14.04 -7.75 -9.25
C ARG A 74 -13.90 -9.02 -8.41
N GLU A 75 -12.68 -9.45 -8.10
CA GLU A 75 -12.45 -10.62 -7.25
C GLU A 75 -13.12 -10.47 -5.87
N ALA A 76 -13.04 -9.28 -5.27
CA ALA A 76 -13.72 -9.01 -4.00
C ALA A 76 -15.25 -9.00 -4.15
N GLU A 77 -15.78 -8.44 -5.24
CA GLU A 77 -17.23 -8.44 -5.53
C GLU A 77 -17.75 -9.86 -5.75
N ASP A 78 -17.00 -10.70 -6.48
CA ASP A 78 -17.31 -12.12 -6.70
C ASP A 78 -17.28 -12.92 -5.38
N MET A 79 -16.45 -12.52 -4.41
CA MET A 79 -16.45 -13.06 -3.03
C MET A 79 -17.65 -12.59 -2.20
N GLY A 80 -18.45 -11.64 -2.70
CA GLY A 80 -19.68 -11.14 -2.06
C GLY A 80 -19.54 -9.78 -1.38
N TYR A 81 -18.46 -9.04 -1.59
CA TYR A 81 -18.39 -7.64 -1.14
C TYR A 81 -19.31 -6.77 -1.98
N SER A 82 -20.16 -5.98 -1.32
CA SER A 82 -21.08 -5.07 -2.01
C SER A 82 -20.32 -4.06 -2.88
N GLU A 83 -20.89 -3.75 -4.05
CA GLU A 83 -20.38 -2.71 -4.95
C GLU A 83 -20.27 -1.33 -4.26
N ASP A 84 -21.09 -1.07 -3.24
CA ASP A 84 -21.10 0.18 -2.46
C ASP A 84 -19.94 0.28 -1.44
N VAL A 85 -19.20 -0.81 -1.20
CA VAL A 85 -17.99 -0.78 -0.36
C VAL A 85 -16.91 0.02 -1.07
N CYS A 86 -16.12 0.78 -0.29
CA CYS A 86 -15.01 1.57 -0.83
C CYS A 86 -14.07 0.73 -1.70
N SER A 87 -13.75 1.24 -2.89
CA SER A 87 -12.86 0.56 -3.84
C SER A 87 -11.47 0.27 -3.30
N TYR A 88 -10.96 1.03 -2.31
CA TYR A 88 -9.69 0.68 -1.64
C TYR A 88 -9.81 -0.61 -0.83
N VAL A 89 -10.93 -0.82 -0.12
CA VAL A 89 -11.15 -2.05 0.63
C VAL A 89 -11.28 -3.23 -0.34
N LYS A 90 -12.11 -3.10 -1.38
CA LYS A 90 -12.30 -4.16 -2.37
C LYS A 90 -11.01 -4.47 -3.13
N CYS A 91 -10.25 -3.45 -3.54
CA CYS A 91 -8.98 -3.64 -4.24
C CYS A 91 -7.94 -4.34 -3.36
N ASP A 92 -7.85 -4.01 -2.07
CA ASP A 92 -6.88 -4.65 -1.17
C ASP A 92 -7.30 -6.10 -0.84
N ILE A 93 -8.59 -6.35 -0.62
CA ILE A 93 -9.12 -7.73 -0.46
C ILE A 93 -8.86 -8.56 -1.71
N GLY A 94 -9.17 -8.05 -2.90
CA GLY A 94 -8.90 -8.75 -4.15
C GLY A 94 -7.41 -9.03 -4.37
N MET A 95 -6.55 -8.08 -3.99
CA MET A 95 -5.10 -8.29 -4.02
C MET A 95 -4.69 -9.42 -3.05
N MET A 96 -5.21 -9.43 -1.82
CA MET A 96 -4.97 -10.50 -0.85
C MET A 96 -5.44 -11.87 -1.37
N LEU A 97 -6.57 -11.94 -2.07
CA LEU A 97 -7.11 -13.19 -2.62
C LEU A 97 -6.25 -13.74 -3.76
N GLN A 98 -5.60 -12.88 -4.54
CA GLN A 98 -4.78 -13.29 -5.68
C GLN A 98 -3.32 -13.64 -5.34
N GLY A 99 -2.86 -13.30 -4.13
CA GLY A 99 -1.49 -13.53 -3.65
C GLY A 99 -0.46 -12.55 -4.21
#